data_AF-A0A944GMF0-F1
#
_entry.id   AF-A0A944GMF0-F1
#
_cell.length_a   1.000
_cell.length_b   1.000
_cell.length_c   1.000
_cell.angle_alpha   90.00
_cell.angle_beta   90.00
_cell.angle_gamma   90.00
#
_symmetry.space_group_name_H-M   'P 1'
#
loop_
_entity.id
_entity.type
_entity.pdbx_description
1 polymer ?
#
loop_
_entity_poly.entity_id
_entity_poly.type
_entity_poly.pdbx_seq_one_letter_code
_entity_poly.pdbx_strand_id
1 'polypeptide(L)'
;MTLLFRILFALFLLLFFAKGQGDVVIRLFSSLFDTLLPPQPWLWGGLLTLVWLGALALVQRAFPRSRRAAVISHTFAVWFAVALVSVPFAGLWHQLALAAVGAALAVVFVRLAPRPVPACPASLSHRRLWCSFWNVNLSELLWLTSLCVYAGLGAAASDTDHYELRTAQALRSTPEDAYRVGERSLATTPRLFALRCRLMASERAGLGETLFEQPVPPRVSASMLIPSESFSPADYPADSLYAFLQTPRRTGEKALDYFQRCAHRAGMKPGPAADYYLCALLLERRLERFVAALRCVYPDGDRAGHRLPRFYAQAVILHQKRRTNPTWHYKDNAMSENYRNYSEMGDTLSSVRHRYNLLRRSYGNTYWWFYDFATALNAQTK
;
A
#
# COMPACT_ATOMS: atom_id res chain seq x y z
N MET A 1 30.79 -24.47 -4.92
CA MET A 1 30.09 -23.30 -4.37
C MET A 1 31.10 -22.49 -3.63
N THR A 2 31.37 -21.31 -4.15
CA THR A 2 32.36 -20.38 -3.57
C THR A 2 31.84 -19.75 -2.28
N LEU A 3 32.76 -19.30 -1.42
CA LEU A 3 32.42 -18.53 -0.22
C LEU A 3 31.70 -17.23 -0.58
N LEU A 4 32.10 -16.60 -1.69
CA LEU A 4 31.45 -15.42 -2.26
C LEU A 4 29.96 -15.64 -2.52
N PHE A 5 29.59 -16.76 -3.17
CA PHE A 5 28.19 -17.09 -3.44
C PHE A 5 27.37 -17.18 -2.15
N ARG A 6 27.90 -17.80 -1.09
CA ARG A 6 27.20 -17.94 0.19
C ARG A 6 26.95 -16.59 0.86
N ILE A 7 27.93 -15.68 0.80
CA ILE A 7 27.80 -14.32 1.34
C ILE A 7 26.74 -13.54 0.57
N LEU A 8 26.80 -13.57 -0.78
CA LEU A 8 25.81 -12.88 -1.62
C LEU A 8 24.40 -13.45 -1.43
N PHE A 9 24.28 -14.77 -1.26
CA PHE A 9 23.01 -15.42 -0.96
C PHE A 9 22.43 -15.02 0.40
N ALA A 10 23.27 -14.96 1.45
CA ALA A 10 22.87 -14.49 2.77
C ALA A 10 22.44 -13.01 2.73
N LEU A 11 23.18 -12.16 2.02
CA LEU A 11 22.82 -10.77 1.80
C LEU A 11 21.50 -10.64 1.04
N PHE A 12 21.30 -11.46 0.01
CA PHE A 12 20.04 -11.51 -0.73
C PHE A 12 18.86 -11.86 0.18
N LEU A 13 18.97 -12.94 0.97
CA LEU A 13 17.90 -13.31 1.91
C LEU A 13 17.64 -12.19 2.92
N LEU A 14 18.69 -11.53 3.42
CA LEU A 14 18.54 -10.40 4.34
C LEU A 14 17.77 -9.25 3.71
N LEU A 15 18.13 -8.85 2.49
CA LEU A 15 17.42 -7.78 1.78
C LEU A 15 15.99 -8.19 1.41
N PHE A 16 15.78 -9.45 1.03
CA PHE A 16 14.46 -9.98 0.71
C PHE A 16 13.54 -9.92 1.93
N PHE A 17 13.95 -10.46 3.07
CA PHE A 17 13.14 -10.48 4.28
C PHE A 17 13.06 -9.13 4.99
N ALA A 18 14.14 -8.34 5.04
CA ALA A 18 14.12 -7.06 5.76
C ALA A 18 13.52 -5.91 4.94
N LYS A 19 13.83 -5.82 3.64
CA LYS A 19 13.41 -4.66 2.82
C LYS A 19 12.28 -4.99 1.85
N GLY A 20 12.33 -6.15 1.20
CA GLY A 20 11.30 -6.56 0.24
C GLY A 20 10.00 -6.93 0.93
N GLN A 21 10.09 -7.82 1.93
CA GLN A 21 8.95 -8.50 2.56
C GLN A 21 8.89 -8.26 4.07
N GLY A 22 9.54 -7.20 4.57
CA GLY A 22 9.66 -6.93 6.00
C GLY A 22 8.32 -6.75 6.70
N ASP A 23 7.38 -6.07 6.05
CA ASP A 23 6.03 -5.87 6.58
C ASP A 23 5.23 -7.19 6.67
N VAL A 24 5.42 -8.10 5.71
CA VAL A 24 4.83 -9.45 5.75
C VAL A 24 5.49 -10.32 6.82
N VAL A 25 6.81 -10.24 6.98
CA VAL A 25 7.54 -10.98 8.01
C VAL A 25 7.10 -10.56 9.40
N ILE A 26 6.97 -9.26 9.66
CA ILE A 26 6.45 -8.73 10.94
C ILE A 26 5.05 -9.29 11.21
N ARG A 27 4.19 -9.36 10.19
CA ARG A 27 2.86 -9.95 10.32
C ARG A 27 2.92 -11.44 10.66
N LEU A 28 3.73 -12.22 9.96
CA LEU A 28 3.89 -13.66 10.23
C LEU A 28 4.32 -13.90 11.68
N PHE A 29 5.30 -13.15 12.17
CA PHE A 29 5.71 -13.25 13.57
C PHE A 29 4.62 -12.75 14.54
N SER A 30 3.90 -11.69 14.19
CA SER A 30 2.80 -11.19 15.04
C SER A 30 1.67 -12.20 15.16
N SER A 31 1.38 -12.95 14.09
CA SER A 31 0.42 -14.07 14.12
C SER A 31 0.95 -15.31 14.84
N LEU A 32 2.27 -15.51 14.88
CA LEU A 32 2.88 -16.66 15.56
C LEU A 32 2.91 -16.47 17.07
N PHE A 33 3.16 -15.25 17.53
CA PHE A 33 3.29 -14.93 18.96
C PHE A 33 2.00 -14.40 19.59
N ASP A 34 0.92 -14.24 18.80
CA ASP A 34 -0.32 -13.55 19.20
C ASP A 34 -0.08 -12.17 19.84
N THR A 35 1.08 -11.56 19.56
CA THR A 35 1.51 -10.27 20.08
C THR A 35 1.89 -9.36 18.94
N LEU A 36 1.45 -8.10 19.01
CA LEU A 36 1.85 -7.10 18.03
C LEU A 36 3.33 -6.72 18.21
N LEU A 37 4.11 -6.92 17.15
CA LEU A 37 5.53 -6.62 17.15
C LEU A 37 5.83 -5.20 16.65
N PRO A 38 6.91 -4.57 17.16
CA PRO A 38 7.31 -3.24 16.71
C PRO A 38 7.75 -3.26 15.24
N PRO A 39 7.58 -2.15 14.50
CA PRO A 39 7.93 -2.03 13.09
C PRO A 39 9.45 -1.91 12.88
N GLN A 40 10.18 -2.96 13.24
CA GLN A 40 11.63 -3.07 13.08
C GLN A 40 11.94 -4.14 12.03
N PRO A 41 11.79 -3.83 10.73
CA PRO A 41 11.88 -4.83 9.67
C PRO A 41 13.29 -5.44 9.57
N TRP A 42 14.33 -4.70 9.92
CA TRP A 42 15.71 -5.19 9.96
C TRP A 42 15.95 -6.22 11.08
N LEU A 43 15.29 -6.07 12.23
CA LEU A 43 15.43 -6.99 13.36
C LEU A 43 14.75 -8.33 13.04
N TRP A 44 13.48 -8.28 12.65
CA TRP A 44 12.70 -9.48 12.36
C TRP A 44 13.15 -10.17 11.07
N GLY A 45 13.47 -9.38 10.03
CA GLY A 45 14.09 -9.90 8.82
C GLY A 45 15.44 -10.54 9.10
N GLY A 46 16.30 -9.88 9.87
CA GLY A 46 17.60 -10.43 10.30
C GLY A 46 17.46 -11.74 11.07
N LEU A 47 16.56 -11.80 12.06
CA LEU A 47 16.30 -13.02 12.83
C LEU A 47 15.85 -14.17 11.93
N LEU A 48 14.89 -13.92 11.04
CA LEU A 48 14.39 -14.93 10.10
C LEU A 48 15.51 -15.42 9.17
N THR A 49 16.40 -14.52 8.72
CA THR A 49 17.53 -14.91 7.85
C THR A 49 18.52 -15.81 8.56
N LEU A 50 18.83 -15.54 9.84
CA LEU A 50 19.73 -16.37 10.63
C LEU A 50 19.15 -17.77 10.85
N VAL A 51 17.86 -17.86 11.17
CA VAL A 51 17.15 -19.14 11.27
C VAL A 51 17.21 -19.89 9.94
N TRP A 52 17.00 -19.19 8.82
CA TRP A 52 17.03 -19.80 7.48
C TRP A 52 18.41 -20.32 7.08
N LEU A 53 19.46 -19.53 7.34
CA LEU A 53 20.84 -19.94 7.07
C LEU A 53 21.27 -21.11 7.96
N GLY A 54 20.81 -21.14 9.22
CA GLY A 54 21.00 -22.26 10.12
C GLY A 54 20.35 -23.54 9.60
N ALA A 55 19.08 -23.47 9.17
CA ALA A 55 18.38 -24.60 8.58
C ALA A 55 19.06 -25.10 7.30
N LEU A 56 19.49 -24.19 6.42
CA LEU A 56 20.24 -24.54 5.21
C LEU A 56 21.58 -25.22 5.52
N ALA A 57 22.29 -24.78 6.56
CA ALA A 57 23.55 -25.39 6.99
C ALA A 57 23.33 -26.81 7.53
N LEU A 58 22.25 -27.06 8.28
CA LEU A 58 21.88 -28.39 8.76
C LEU A 58 21.56 -29.34 7.59
N VAL A 59 20.76 -28.89 6.63
CA VAL A 59 20.44 -29.65 5.41
C VAL A 59 21.72 -29.99 4.64
N GLN A 60 22.61 -29.02 4.43
CA GLN A 60 23.88 -29.26 3.72
C GLN A 60 24.85 -30.17 4.48
N ARG A 61 24.71 -30.31 5.81
CA ARG A 61 25.48 -31.26 6.61
C ARG A 61 24.95 -32.69 6.46
N ALA A 62 23.64 -32.85 6.27
CA ALA A 62 22.99 -34.15 6.11
C ALA A 62 23.15 -34.74 4.70
N PHE A 63 23.28 -33.90 3.66
CA PHE A 63 23.44 -34.34 2.27
C PHE A 63 24.91 -34.39 1.80
N PRO A 64 25.26 -35.24 0.81
CA PRO A 64 26.62 -35.32 0.28
C PRO A 64 27.08 -34.00 -0.33
N ARG A 65 28.36 -33.64 -0.11
CA ARG A 65 29.02 -32.42 -0.61
C ARG A 65 29.22 -32.43 -2.13
N SER A 66 28.12 -32.46 -2.89
CA SER A 66 28.12 -32.34 -4.34
C SER A 66 27.64 -30.95 -4.77
N ARG A 67 28.14 -30.46 -5.91
CA ARG A 67 27.66 -29.19 -6.49
C ARG A 67 26.17 -29.24 -6.81
N ARG A 68 25.65 -30.40 -7.22
CA ARG A 68 24.23 -30.62 -7.52
C ARG A 68 23.35 -30.53 -6.28
N ALA A 69 23.75 -31.19 -5.19
CA ALA A 69 23.05 -31.10 -3.91
C ALA A 69 23.04 -29.65 -3.39
N ALA A 70 24.14 -28.91 -3.59
CA ALA A 70 24.18 -27.50 -3.23
C ALA A 70 23.16 -26.67 -4.03
N VAL A 71 23.09 -26.81 -5.36
CA VAL A 71 22.09 -26.10 -6.18
C VAL A 71 20.67 -26.39 -5.68
N ILE A 72 20.31 -27.67 -5.51
CA ILE A 72 18.99 -28.09 -5.04
C ILE A 72 18.67 -27.50 -3.67
N SER A 73 19.61 -27.55 -2.71
CA SER A 73 19.37 -27.02 -1.36
C SER A 73 19.10 -25.50 -1.35
N HIS A 74 19.79 -24.71 -2.17
CA HIS A 74 19.55 -23.26 -2.23
C HIS A 74 18.26 -22.95 -3.00
N THR A 75 17.93 -23.66 -4.08
CA THR A 75 16.64 -23.50 -4.76
C THR A 75 15.49 -23.77 -3.81
N PHE A 76 15.58 -24.88 -3.06
CA PHE A 76 14.55 -25.26 -2.12
C PHE A 76 14.43 -24.27 -0.97
N ALA A 77 15.56 -23.73 -0.48
CA ALA A 77 15.55 -22.69 0.54
C ALA A 77 14.88 -21.40 0.05
N VAL A 78 15.11 -20.97 -1.19
CA VAL A 78 14.42 -19.79 -1.77
C VAL A 78 12.95 -20.08 -2.03
N TRP A 79 12.62 -21.24 -2.60
CA TRP A 79 11.22 -21.66 -2.77
C TRP A 79 10.47 -21.62 -1.44
N PHE A 80 11.03 -22.21 -0.39
CA PHE A 80 10.40 -22.23 0.92
C PHE A 80 10.28 -20.82 1.51
N ALA A 81 11.26 -19.94 1.29
CA ALA A 81 11.23 -18.56 1.76
C ALA A 81 10.10 -17.77 1.09
N VAL A 82 9.97 -17.90 -0.23
CA VAL A 82 8.92 -17.24 -1.01
C VAL A 82 7.56 -17.85 -0.68
N ALA A 83 7.48 -19.17 -0.56
CA ALA A 83 6.27 -19.88 -0.19
C ALA A 83 5.74 -19.39 1.17
N LEU A 84 6.61 -19.29 2.18
CA LEU A 84 6.29 -18.82 3.54
C LEU A 84 5.68 -17.42 3.53
N VAL A 85 6.31 -16.48 2.82
CA VAL A 85 5.83 -15.10 2.69
C VAL A 85 4.53 -15.02 1.88
N SER A 86 4.33 -15.94 0.93
CA SER A 86 3.14 -15.99 0.09
C SER A 86 1.95 -16.70 0.74
N VAL A 87 2.13 -17.51 1.80
CA VAL A 87 1.03 -18.22 2.50
C VAL A 87 -0.15 -17.32 2.86
N PRO A 88 0.03 -16.13 3.46
CA PRO A 88 -1.12 -15.29 3.83
C PRO A 88 -1.89 -14.71 2.66
N PHE A 89 -1.34 -14.66 1.44
CA PHE A 89 -1.92 -13.98 0.28
C PHE A 89 -2.36 -14.93 -0.83
N ALA A 90 -1.76 -16.12 -0.92
CA ALA A 90 -1.91 -17.04 -2.04
C ALA A 90 -2.54 -18.37 -1.62
N GLY A 91 -3.49 -18.84 -2.43
CA GLY A 91 -4.06 -20.19 -2.27
C GLY A 91 -3.10 -21.31 -2.71
N LEU A 92 -3.53 -22.55 -2.48
CA LEU A 92 -2.75 -23.76 -2.77
C LEU A 92 -2.23 -23.84 -4.21
N TRP A 93 -3.02 -23.40 -5.20
CA TRP A 93 -2.62 -23.43 -6.61
C TRP A 93 -1.41 -22.55 -6.93
N HIS A 94 -1.30 -21.38 -6.28
CA HIS A 94 -0.13 -20.52 -6.43
C HIS A 94 1.11 -21.17 -5.84
N GLN A 95 0.98 -21.86 -4.71
CA GLN A 95 2.08 -22.59 -4.07
C GLN A 95 2.55 -23.78 -4.92
N LEU A 96 1.62 -24.52 -5.54
CA LEU A 96 1.94 -25.60 -6.48
C LEU A 96 2.64 -25.07 -7.74
N ALA A 97 2.17 -23.97 -8.32
CA ALA A 97 2.82 -23.33 -9.46
C ALA A 97 4.23 -22.84 -9.09
N LEU A 98 4.38 -22.21 -7.93
CA LEU A 98 5.66 -21.73 -7.42
C LEU A 98 6.65 -22.89 -7.21
N ALA A 99 6.18 -24.03 -6.70
CA ALA A 99 6.98 -25.25 -6.55
C ALA A 99 7.40 -25.84 -7.90
N ALA A 100 6.49 -25.90 -8.87
CA ALA A 100 6.80 -26.38 -10.22
C ALA A 100 7.86 -25.53 -10.92
N VAL A 101 7.76 -24.20 -10.84
CA VAL A 101 8.77 -23.27 -11.39
C VAL A 101 10.11 -23.43 -10.67
N GLY A 102 10.10 -23.52 -9.34
CA GLY A 102 11.32 -23.75 -8.55
C GLY A 102 12.02 -25.07 -8.91
N ALA A 103 11.24 -26.15 -9.09
CA ALA A 103 11.75 -27.45 -9.52
C ALA A 103 12.33 -27.40 -10.95
N ALA A 104 11.66 -26.73 -11.88
CA ALA A 104 12.15 -26.54 -13.24
C ALA A 104 13.48 -25.77 -13.26
N LEU A 105 13.60 -24.69 -12.48
CA LEU A 105 14.85 -23.94 -12.32
C LEU A 105 15.96 -24.83 -11.75
N ALA A 106 15.69 -25.61 -10.70
CA ALA A 106 16.67 -26.53 -10.14
C ALA A 106 17.15 -27.55 -11.20
N VAL A 107 16.24 -28.13 -12.00
CA VAL A 107 16.59 -29.09 -13.05
C VAL A 107 17.46 -28.43 -14.13
N VAL A 108 17.06 -27.25 -14.62
CA VAL A 108 17.80 -26.51 -15.65
C VAL A 108 19.24 -26.23 -15.19
N PHE A 109 19.43 -25.71 -13.97
CA PHE A 109 20.76 -25.39 -13.48
C PHE A 109 21.59 -26.61 -13.07
N VAL A 110 20.97 -27.72 -12.66
CA VAL A 110 21.68 -28.99 -12.47
C VAL A 110 22.17 -29.56 -13.80
N ARG A 111 21.42 -29.36 -14.90
CA ARG A 111 21.79 -29.80 -16.26
C ARG A 111 22.83 -28.89 -16.91
N LEU A 112 22.72 -27.58 -16.70
CA LEU A 112 23.65 -26.57 -17.21
C LEU A 112 24.92 -26.45 -16.35
N ALA A 113 24.95 -27.05 -15.15
CA ALA A 113 26.14 -27.05 -14.30
C ALA A 113 27.32 -27.65 -15.09
N PRO A 114 28.34 -26.84 -15.43
CA PRO A 114 29.45 -27.34 -16.22
C PRO A 114 30.12 -28.48 -15.47
N ARG A 115 30.48 -29.54 -16.21
CA ARG A 115 31.33 -30.62 -15.69
C ARG A 115 32.59 -29.96 -15.09
N PRO A 116 33.13 -30.48 -13.97
CA PRO A 116 34.33 -29.91 -13.37
C PRO A 116 35.40 -29.85 -14.45
N VAL A 117 35.77 -28.63 -14.84
CA VAL A 117 36.88 -28.42 -15.76
C VAL A 117 38.13 -28.81 -14.98
N PRO A 118 38.96 -29.73 -15.47
CA PRO A 118 40.18 -30.14 -14.78
C PRO A 118 41.04 -28.90 -14.50
N ALA A 119 41.62 -28.82 -13.31
CA ALA A 119 42.45 -27.72 -12.88
C ALA A 119 43.56 -27.48 -13.92
N CYS A 120 43.55 -26.30 -14.57
CA CYS A 120 44.60 -25.95 -15.52
C CYS A 120 45.93 -25.79 -14.75
N PRO A 121 47.06 -26.29 -15.29
CA PRO A 121 48.37 -26.10 -14.69
C PRO A 121 48.73 -24.62 -14.61
N ALA A 122 49.46 -24.24 -13.56
CA ALA A 122 49.70 -22.87 -13.08
C ALA A 122 50.56 -21.97 -14.00
N SER A 123 50.76 -22.32 -15.27
CA SER A 123 51.70 -21.64 -16.19
C SER A 123 51.06 -20.67 -17.18
N LEU A 124 49.82 -20.20 -16.96
CA LEU A 124 49.08 -19.41 -17.95
C LEU A 124 48.77 -17.98 -17.49
N SER A 125 48.91 -17.05 -18.45
CA SER A 125 48.84 -15.59 -18.30
C SER A 125 47.62 -15.08 -17.51
N HIS A 126 47.80 -13.95 -16.81
CA HIS A 126 46.78 -13.26 -16.00
C HIS A 126 45.40 -13.13 -16.70
N ARG A 127 45.39 -12.94 -18.03
CA ARG A 127 44.17 -12.91 -18.87
C ARG A 127 43.38 -14.23 -18.86
N ARG A 128 44.05 -15.38 -18.91
CA ARG A 128 43.39 -16.71 -18.89
C ARG A 128 42.88 -17.09 -17.51
N LEU A 129 43.60 -16.71 -16.45
CA LEU A 129 43.12 -16.85 -15.07
C LEU A 129 41.86 -16.01 -14.84
N TRP A 130 41.84 -14.77 -15.34
CA TRP A 130 40.64 -13.92 -15.32
C TRP A 130 39.47 -14.53 -16.08
N CYS A 131 39.68 -15.06 -17.29
CA CYS A 131 38.62 -15.75 -18.05
C CYS A 131 38.10 -17.01 -17.35
N SER A 132 38.98 -17.81 -16.73
CA SER A 132 38.58 -19.02 -15.99
C SER A 132 37.81 -18.68 -14.72
N PHE A 133 38.29 -17.70 -13.95
CA PHE A 133 37.62 -17.18 -12.76
C PHE A 133 36.23 -16.62 -13.11
N TRP A 134 36.12 -15.85 -14.20
CA TRP A 134 34.85 -15.30 -14.64
C TRP A 134 33.91 -16.41 -15.11
N ASN A 135 34.36 -17.39 -15.90
CA ASN A 135 33.48 -18.47 -16.37
C ASN A 135 32.92 -19.35 -15.24
N VAL A 136 33.71 -19.64 -14.20
CA VAL A 136 33.25 -20.43 -13.05
C VAL A 136 32.27 -19.64 -12.19
N ASN A 137 32.61 -18.38 -11.85
CA ASN A 137 31.77 -17.53 -11.01
C ASN A 137 30.53 -16.99 -11.73
N LEU A 138 30.58 -16.78 -13.05
CA LEU A 138 29.45 -16.32 -13.87
C LEU A 138 28.30 -17.32 -13.80
N SER A 139 28.58 -18.63 -13.83
CA SER A 139 27.53 -19.65 -13.68
C SER A 139 26.84 -19.60 -12.31
N GLU A 140 27.59 -19.33 -11.23
CA GLU A 140 27.04 -19.19 -9.88
C GLU A 140 26.29 -17.85 -9.70
N LEU A 141 26.75 -16.78 -10.35
CA LEU A 141 26.11 -15.47 -10.34
C LEU A 141 24.80 -15.48 -11.14
N LEU A 142 24.79 -16.07 -12.34
CA LEU A 142 23.58 -16.24 -13.16
C LEU A 142 22.53 -17.08 -12.44
N TRP A 143 22.98 -18.08 -11.68
CA TRP A 143 22.11 -18.85 -10.82
C TRP A 143 21.49 -17.97 -9.73
N LEU A 144 22.32 -17.21 -8.99
CA LEU A 144 21.82 -16.31 -7.94
C LEU A 144 20.85 -15.27 -8.49
N THR A 145 21.16 -14.64 -9.64
CA THR A 145 20.26 -13.66 -10.24
C THR A 145 18.94 -14.29 -10.67
N SER A 146 18.96 -15.51 -11.20
CA SER A 146 17.72 -16.24 -11.52
C SER A 146 16.86 -16.52 -10.27
N LEU A 147 17.50 -16.85 -9.14
CA LEU A 147 16.82 -17.01 -7.85
C LEU A 147 16.24 -15.68 -7.34
N CYS A 148 16.96 -14.58 -7.51
CA CYS A 148 16.46 -13.25 -7.14
C CYS A 148 15.22 -12.86 -7.96
N VAL A 149 15.25 -13.08 -9.27
CA VAL A 149 14.11 -12.83 -10.16
C VAL A 149 12.93 -13.73 -9.79
N TYR A 150 13.19 -15.01 -9.56
CA TYR A 150 12.18 -15.97 -9.10
C TYR A 150 11.53 -15.54 -7.78
N ALA A 151 12.31 -15.09 -6.80
CA ALA A 151 11.76 -14.63 -5.53
C ALA A 151 10.99 -13.32 -5.64
N GLY A 152 11.44 -12.39 -6.50
CA GLY A 152 10.75 -11.13 -6.74
C GLY A 152 9.41 -11.31 -7.45
N LEU A 153 9.33 -12.21 -8.45
CA LEU A 153 8.10 -12.49 -9.19
C LEU A 153 7.18 -13.49 -8.48
N GLY A 154 7.74 -14.39 -7.67
CA GLY A 154 7.00 -15.45 -6.98
C GLY A 154 6.35 -15.02 -5.67
N ALA A 155 6.72 -13.84 -5.13
CA ALA A 155 6.05 -13.28 -3.96
C ALA A 155 4.62 -12.89 -4.31
N ALA A 156 3.65 -13.44 -3.58
CA ALA A 156 2.22 -13.26 -3.87
C ALA A 156 1.65 -11.94 -3.33
N ALA A 157 2.38 -11.26 -2.44
CA ALA A 157 1.95 -9.98 -1.88
C ALA A 157 1.93 -8.91 -2.97
N SER A 158 0.77 -8.28 -3.15
CA SER A 158 0.62 -7.16 -4.07
C SER A 158 1.15 -5.86 -3.47
N ASP A 159 1.46 -4.87 -4.31
CA ASP A 159 1.82 -3.53 -3.83
C ASP A 159 0.76 -2.94 -2.89
N THR A 160 -0.52 -3.20 -3.17
CA THR A 160 -1.64 -2.76 -2.31
C THR A 160 -1.60 -3.41 -0.94
N ASP A 161 -1.26 -4.70 -0.85
CA ASP A 161 -1.12 -5.41 0.43
C ASP A 161 0.03 -4.82 1.25
N HIS A 162 1.16 -4.53 0.60
CA HIS A 162 2.30 -3.87 1.24
C HIS A 162 1.93 -2.48 1.77
N TYR A 163 1.15 -1.69 1.00
CA TYR A 163 0.68 -0.39 1.47
C TYR A 163 -0.28 -0.51 2.65
N GLU A 164 -1.19 -1.50 2.63
CA GLU A 164 -2.11 -1.74 3.75
C GLU A 164 -1.36 -2.10 5.04
N LEU A 165 -0.41 -3.05 4.96
CA LEU A 165 0.36 -3.48 6.13
C LEU A 165 1.21 -2.35 6.70
N ARG A 166 1.91 -1.61 5.84
CA ARG A 166 2.74 -0.47 6.28
C ARG A 166 1.91 0.65 6.87
N THR A 167 0.75 0.96 6.29
CA THR A 167 -0.16 1.99 6.84
C THR A 167 -0.71 1.56 8.19
N ALA A 168 -1.11 0.29 8.33
CA ALA A 168 -1.61 -0.27 9.59
C ALA A 168 -0.55 -0.26 10.70
N GLN A 169 0.69 -0.65 10.38
CA GLN A 169 1.83 -0.63 11.31
C GLN A 169 2.21 0.79 11.72
N ALA A 170 2.25 1.72 10.76
CA ALA A 170 2.61 3.12 11.01
C ALA A 170 1.54 3.84 11.85
N LEU A 171 0.25 3.56 11.62
CA LEU A 171 -0.85 4.11 12.43
C LEU A 171 -0.76 3.75 13.93
N ARG A 172 -0.07 2.64 14.26
CA ARG A 172 0.16 2.20 15.64
C ARG A 172 1.46 2.71 16.26
N SER A 173 2.42 3.14 15.46
CA SER A 173 3.78 3.48 15.90
C SER A 173 4.12 4.95 15.68
N THR A 174 4.35 5.35 14.43
CA THR A 174 4.66 6.72 14.01
C THR A 174 3.69 7.16 12.89
N PRO A 175 2.67 7.98 13.19
CA PRO A 175 1.67 8.38 12.19
C PRO A 175 2.28 9.20 11.04
N GLU A 176 3.34 9.98 11.28
CA GLU A 176 3.95 10.82 10.23
C GLU A 176 4.54 10.02 9.06
N ASP A 177 5.06 8.82 9.31
CA ASP A 177 5.63 7.97 8.26
C ASP A 177 4.55 7.32 7.38
N ALA A 178 3.35 7.15 7.93
CA ALA A 178 2.23 6.50 7.25
C ALA A 178 1.75 7.29 6.02
N TYR A 179 1.89 8.62 6.02
CA TYR A 179 1.50 9.48 4.90
C TYR A 179 2.38 9.25 3.66
N ARG A 180 3.66 8.93 3.87
CA ARG A 180 4.62 8.68 2.79
C ARG A 180 4.39 7.32 2.12
N VAL A 181 3.62 6.43 2.75
CA VAL A 181 3.37 5.08 2.26
C VAL A 181 2.44 5.11 1.04
N GLY A 182 3.04 5.00 -0.15
CA GLY A 182 2.30 4.93 -1.40
C GLY A 182 1.69 6.27 -1.83
N GLU A 183 2.26 7.40 -1.40
CA GLU A 183 1.85 8.76 -1.78
C GLU A 183 1.77 8.94 -3.31
N ARG A 184 2.70 8.30 -4.04
CA ARG A 184 2.76 8.33 -5.51
C ARG A 184 1.97 7.20 -6.18
N SER A 185 1.40 6.27 -5.42
CA SER A 185 0.67 5.13 -5.96
C SER A 185 -0.77 5.53 -6.23
N LEU A 186 -1.25 5.21 -7.44
CA LEU A 186 -2.67 5.35 -7.80
C LEU A 186 -3.51 4.15 -7.33
N ALA A 187 -2.87 3.07 -6.87
CA ALA A 187 -3.58 1.88 -6.41
C ALA A 187 -4.25 2.15 -5.06
N THR A 188 -5.53 1.79 -4.93
CA THR A 188 -6.29 1.98 -3.69
C THR A 188 -7.34 0.90 -3.53
N THR A 189 -7.33 0.29 -2.35
CA THR A 189 -8.38 -0.61 -1.87
C THR A 189 -9.26 0.13 -0.85
N PRO A 190 -10.51 -0.33 -0.61
CA PRO A 190 -11.37 0.25 0.42
C PRO A 190 -10.72 0.26 1.81
N ARG A 191 -9.98 -0.79 2.17
CA ARG A 191 -9.29 -0.88 3.47
C ARG A 191 -8.12 0.10 3.56
N LEU A 192 -7.27 0.18 2.54
CA LEU A 192 -6.18 1.16 2.50
C LEU A 192 -6.72 2.58 2.63
N PHE A 193 -7.80 2.88 1.92
CA PHE A 193 -8.48 4.18 2.01
C PHE A 193 -9.01 4.45 3.43
N ALA A 194 -9.68 3.49 4.06
CA ALA A 194 -10.16 3.64 5.44
C ALA A 194 -9.01 3.89 6.45
N LEU A 195 -7.90 3.18 6.33
CA LEU A 195 -6.71 3.35 7.17
C LEU A 195 -6.11 4.75 6.99
N ARG A 196 -5.99 5.22 5.75
CA ARG A 196 -5.50 6.57 5.44
C ARG A 196 -6.45 7.66 5.96
N CYS A 197 -7.77 7.47 5.83
CA CYS A 197 -8.75 8.37 6.44
C CYS A 197 -8.58 8.45 7.95
N ARG A 198 -8.36 7.31 8.62
CA ARG A 198 -8.12 7.25 10.06
C ARG A 198 -6.84 7.97 10.47
N LEU A 199 -5.79 7.84 9.66
CA LEU A 199 -4.54 8.57 9.86
C LEU A 199 -4.74 10.08 9.74
N MET A 200 -5.34 10.53 8.64
CA MET A 200 -5.63 11.95 8.38
C MET A 200 -6.54 12.56 9.45
N ALA A 201 -7.44 11.77 10.03
CA ALA A 201 -8.30 12.20 11.14
C ALA A 201 -7.54 12.52 12.43
N SER A 202 -6.38 11.89 12.65
CA SER A 202 -5.56 12.16 13.84
C SER A 202 -4.61 13.34 13.66
N GLU A 203 -4.39 13.80 12.44
CA GLU A 203 -3.51 14.93 12.18
C GLU A 203 -4.20 16.27 12.39
N ARG A 204 -3.39 17.33 12.61
CA ARG A 204 -3.91 18.69 12.80
C ARG A 204 -4.62 19.26 11.57
N ALA A 205 -4.27 18.80 10.37
CA ALA A 205 -4.91 19.25 9.13
C ALA A 205 -6.33 18.70 8.96
N GLY A 206 -6.63 17.54 9.57
CA GLY A 206 -7.93 16.87 9.46
C GLY A 206 -8.23 16.31 8.06
N LEU A 207 -9.40 15.67 7.91
CA LEU A 207 -9.81 15.12 6.60
C LEU A 207 -10.21 16.22 5.62
N GLY A 208 -10.70 17.36 6.12
CA GLY A 208 -11.17 18.47 5.30
C GLY A 208 -10.07 19.10 4.42
N GLU A 209 -8.80 18.91 4.77
CA GLU A 209 -7.64 19.41 4.01
C GLU A 209 -6.99 18.35 3.11
N THR A 210 -7.08 17.07 3.48
CA THR A 210 -6.19 16.01 2.93
C THR A 210 -6.91 14.88 2.19
N LEU A 211 -8.23 14.71 2.37
CA LEU A 211 -8.96 13.54 1.85
C LEU A 211 -8.79 13.28 0.34
N PHE A 212 -8.84 14.33 -0.48
CA PHE A 212 -8.78 14.21 -1.95
C PHE A 212 -7.35 14.34 -2.51
N GLU A 213 -6.32 14.41 -1.67
CA GLU A 213 -4.93 14.37 -2.11
C GLU A 213 -4.48 12.95 -2.46
N GLN A 214 -5.11 11.95 -1.83
CA GLN A 214 -4.93 10.53 -2.11
C GLN A 214 -5.93 10.01 -3.15
N PRO A 215 -5.67 8.85 -3.79
CA PRO A 215 -6.66 8.22 -4.67
C PRO A 215 -7.90 7.82 -3.85
N VAL A 216 -9.07 8.24 -4.33
CA VAL A 216 -10.35 7.98 -3.68
C VAL A 216 -11.06 6.84 -4.41
N PRO A 217 -11.53 5.79 -3.71
CA PRO A 217 -12.27 4.70 -4.33
C PRO A 217 -13.63 5.17 -4.87
N PRO A 218 -14.18 4.46 -5.89
CA PRO A 218 -15.44 4.83 -6.51
C PRO A 218 -16.62 4.80 -5.52
N ARG A 219 -17.23 5.98 -5.30
CA ARG A 219 -18.54 6.27 -4.65
C ARG A 219 -19.03 5.29 -3.57
N VAL A 220 -18.38 5.24 -2.41
CA VAL A 220 -18.99 4.63 -1.23
C VAL A 220 -18.45 5.27 0.06
N SER A 221 -19.32 5.91 0.85
CA SER A 221 -18.98 6.35 2.22
C SER A 221 -18.54 5.18 3.11
N ALA A 222 -19.02 3.96 2.81
CA ALA A 222 -18.57 2.73 3.47
C ALA A 222 -17.11 2.36 3.21
N SER A 223 -16.46 2.92 2.18
CA SER A 223 -15.00 2.74 1.99
C SER A 223 -14.18 3.46 3.07
N MET A 224 -14.78 4.38 3.83
CA MET A 224 -14.13 4.98 5.01
C MET A 224 -14.26 4.11 6.27
N LEU A 225 -15.05 3.03 6.20
CA LEU A 225 -15.12 2.04 7.27
C LEU A 225 -14.05 0.99 7.05
N ILE A 226 -13.39 0.61 8.13
CA ILE A 226 -12.45 -0.51 8.12
C ILE A 226 -13.28 -1.79 8.01
N PRO A 227 -13.13 -2.59 6.93
CA PRO A 227 -13.86 -3.83 6.79
C PRO A 227 -13.48 -4.82 7.90
N SER A 228 -14.46 -5.55 8.42
CA SER A 228 -14.22 -6.60 9.42
C SER A 228 -13.62 -7.88 8.82
N GLU A 229 -13.81 -8.11 7.51
CA GLU A 229 -13.56 -9.43 6.89
C GLU A 229 -12.28 -9.56 6.08
N SER A 230 -11.64 -8.47 5.66
CA SER A 230 -10.44 -8.57 4.81
C SER A 230 -9.17 -8.53 5.63
N PHE A 231 -8.27 -9.50 5.39
CA PHE A 231 -6.90 -9.61 5.91
C PHE A 231 -6.73 -9.35 7.42
N SER A 232 -6.93 -10.42 8.20
CA SER A 232 -6.71 -10.63 9.63
C SER A 232 -6.93 -9.42 10.57
N PRO A 233 -7.88 -9.49 11.53
CA PRO A 233 -8.12 -8.42 12.51
C PRO A 233 -6.90 -8.10 13.41
N ALA A 234 -5.84 -8.92 13.36
CA ALA A 234 -4.60 -8.72 14.10
C ALA A 234 -3.83 -7.44 13.70
N ASP A 235 -3.86 -7.04 12.43
CA ASP A 235 -3.01 -5.93 11.95
C ASP A 235 -3.58 -4.56 12.36
N TYR A 236 -4.89 -4.34 12.21
CA TYR A 236 -5.61 -3.15 12.72
C TYR A 236 -7.13 -3.42 12.79
N PRO A 237 -7.73 -3.65 13.98
CA PRO A 237 -9.13 -4.03 14.08
C PRO A 237 -10.06 -2.85 13.80
N ALA A 238 -11.24 -3.15 13.26
CA ALA A 238 -12.30 -2.15 13.03
C ALA A 238 -12.72 -1.44 14.34
N ASP A 239 -12.62 -2.13 15.47
CA ASP A 239 -12.93 -1.59 16.80
C ASP A 239 -12.04 -0.40 17.17
N SER A 240 -10.82 -0.33 16.66
CA SER A 240 -9.95 0.84 16.87
C SER A 240 -10.49 2.10 16.20
N LEU A 241 -11.20 1.98 15.07
CA LEU A 241 -11.91 3.11 14.46
C LEU A 241 -13.14 3.51 15.28
N TYR A 242 -13.90 2.52 15.75
CA TYR A 242 -15.11 2.78 16.55
C TYR A 242 -14.79 3.39 17.92
N ALA A 243 -13.71 2.94 18.56
CA ALA A 243 -13.16 3.54 19.77
C ALA A 243 -12.70 4.98 19.52
N PHE A 244 -12.05 5.24 18.38
CA PHE A 244 -11.64 6.59 17.99
C PHE A 244 -12.82 7.56 17.80
N LEU A 245 -13.92 7.09 17.19
CA LEU A 245 -15.17 7.84 17.03
C LEU A 245 -16.08 7.77 18.27
N GLN A 246 -15.63 7.10 19.33
CA GLN A 246 -16.33 6.92 20.62
C GLN A 246 -17.75 6.33 20.49
N THR A 247 -18.04 5.68 19.38
CA THR A 247 -19.39 5.21 19.04
C THR A 247 -19.32 3.90 18.25
N PRO A 248 -19.86 2.79 18.78
CA PRO A 248 -19.92 1.54 18.03
C PRO A 248 -20.94 1.62 16.89
N ARG A 249 -20.67 0.88 15.81
CA ARG A 249 -21.57 0.74 14.66
C ARG A 249 -22.69 -0.25 15.00
N ARG A 250 -23.92 0.05 14.58
CA ARG A 250 -25.06 -0.87 14.73
C ARG A 250 -25.08 -1.89 13.59
N THR A 251 -25.58 -3.08 13.87
CA THR A 251 -25.76 -4.14 12.85
C THR A 251 -26.66 -3.66 11.71
N GLY A 252 -26.20 -3.78 10.46
CA GLY A 252 -26.96 -3.37 9.28
C GLY A 252 -27.03 -1.85 9.03
N GLU A 253 -26.38 -1.02 9.84
CA GLU A 253 -26.39 0.43 9.69
C GLU A 253 -25.54 0.87 8.48
N LYS A 254 -26.08 1.78 7.64
CA LYS A 254 -25.34 2.35 6.52
C LYS A 254 -24.22 3.25 7.03
N ALA A 255 -23.12 3.31 6.28
CA ALA A 255 -21.94 4.08 6.69
C ALA A 255 -22.23 5.57 6.91
N LEU A 256 -23.01 6.19 6.02
CA LEU A 256 -23.43 7.58 6.17
C LEU A 256 -24.20 7.82 7.47
N ASP A 257 -25.18 6.97 7.78
CA ASP A 257 -26.04 7.10 8.96
C ASP A 257 -25.22 6.90 10.25
N TYR A 258 -24.25 5.98 10.21
CA TYR A 258 -23.27 5.79 11.28
C TYR A 258 -22.45 7.05 11.55
N PHE A 259 -21.83 7.64 10.51
CA PHE A 259 -21.02 8.86 10.68
C PHE A 259 -21.86 10.05 11.12
N GLN A 260 -23.08 10.19 10.59
CA GLN A 260 -24.03 11.21 11.03
C GLN A 260 -24.31 11.09 12.53
N ARG A 261 -24.58 9.87 13.01
CA ARG A 261 -24.83 9.60 14.43
C ARG A 261 -23.61 9.92 15.30
N CYS A 262 -22.41 9.59 14.84
CA CYS A 262 -21.17 9.93 15.53
C CYS A 262 -21.01 11.45 15.66
N ALA A 263 -21.23 12.20 14.58
CA ALA A 263 -21.13 13.66 14.58
C ALA A 263 -22.15 14.31 15.52
N HIS A 264 -23.40 13.84 15.52
CA HIS A 264 -24.42 14.34 16.47
C HIS A 264 -24.08 14.04 17.92
N ARG A 265 -23.53 12.84 18.22
CA ARG A 265 -23.11 12.49 19.59
C ARG A 265 -21.92 13.31 20.07
N ALA A 266 -21.03 13.69 19.15
CA ALA A 266 -19.94 14.63 19.40
C ALA A 266 -20.40 16.11 19.49
N GLY A 267 -21.71 16.37 19.34
CA GLY A 267 -22.30 17.70 19.46
C GLY A 267 -22.13 18.58 18.21
N MET A 268 -21.89 18.00 17.04
CA MET A 268 -21.69 18.73 15.76
C MET A 268 -20.64 19.83 15.88
N LYS A 269 -19.50 19.54 16.52
CA LYS A 269 -18.36 20.45 16.65
C LYS A 269 -17.21 20.04 15.74
N PRO A 270 -16.32 20.97 15.34
CA PRO A 270 -15.13 20.63 14.57
C PRO A 270 -14.31 19.55 15.27
N GLY A 271 -13.96 18.51 14.54
CA GLY A 271 -13.26 17.36 15.07
C GLY A 271 -13.50 16.10 14.24
N PRO A 272 -12.85 14.97 14.60
CA PRO A 272 -12.80 13.80 13.74
C PRO A 272 -14.18 13.25 13.36
N ALA A 273 -15.12 13.17 14.32
CA ALA A 273 -16.46 12.66 14.05
C ALA A 273 -17.25 13.52 13.06
N ALA A 274 -17.13 14.85 13.16
CA ALA A 274 -17.76 15.77 12.21
C ALA A 274 -17.10 15.68 10.83
N ASP A 275 -15.76 15.62 10.80
CA ASP A 275 -15.00 15.47 9.57
C ASP A 275 -15.38 14.21 8.79
N TYR A 276 -15.47 13.06 9.46
CA TYR A 276 -15.92 11.81 8.85
C TYR A 276 -17.31 11.93 8.23
N TYR A 277 -18.24 12.61 8.92
CA TYR A 277 -19.60 12.81 8.39
C TYR A 277 -19.62 13.76 7.19
N LEU A 278 -18.94 14.90 7.29
CA LEU A 278 -18.83 15.89 6.21
C LEU A 278 -18.17 15.28 4.97
N CYS A 279 -17.06 14.57 5.15
CA CYS A 279 -16.38 13.83 4.09
C CYS A 279 -17.25 12.72 3.50
N ALA A 280 -18.05 12.00 4.31
CA ALA A 280 -18.99 11.00 3.80
C ALA A 280 -20.01 11.62 2.85
N LEU A 281 -20.53 12.82 3.17
CA LEU A 281 -21.44 13.56 2.31
C LEU A 281 -20.76 14.00 1.00
N LEU A 282 -19.50 14.43 1.06
CA LEU A 282 -18.73 14.81 -0.12
C LEU A 282 -18.48 13.63 -1.06
N LEU A 283 -18.10 12.47 -0.52
CA LEU A 283 -17.91 11.23 -1.28
C LEU A 283 -19.20 10.74 -1.93
N GLU A 284 -20.34 10.90 -1.25
CA GLU A 284 -21.67 10.61 -1.82
C GLU A 284 -22.22 11.73 -2.71
N ARG A 285 -21.50 12.86 -2.86
CA ARG A 285 -21.90 14.04 -3.64
C ARG A 285 -23.20 14.69 -3.18
N ARG A 286 -23.54 14.58 -1.88
CA ARG A 286 -24.74 15.18 -1.28
C ARG A 286 -24.49 16.63 -0.86
N LEU A 287 -24.24 17.52 -1.83
CA LEU A 287 -23.83 18.92 -1.58
C LEU A 287 -24.80 19.71 -0.69
N GLU A 288 -26.11 19.57 -0.90
CA GLU A 288 -27.11 20.30 -0.08
C GLU A 288 -27.03 19.90 1.39
N ARG A 289 -26.99 18.60 1.65
CA ARG A 289 -26.87 18.08 3.03
C ARG A 289 -25.52 18.43 3.63
N PHE A 290 -24.47 18.42 2.81
CA PHE A 290 -23.14 18.85 3.21
C PHE A 290 -23.13 20.30 3.69
N VAL A 291 -23.66 21.24 2.89
CA VAL A 291 -23.71 22.67 3.27
C VAL A 291 -24.53 22.88 4.55
N ALA A 292 -25.68 22.22 4.67
CA ALA A 292 -26.50 22.29 5.88
C ALA A 292 -25.74 21.77 7.12
N ALA A 293 -25.08 20.62 7.01
CA ALA A 293 -24.28 20.06 8.10
C ALA A 293 -23.05 20.93 8.42
N LEU A 294 -22.37 21.45 7.40
CA LEU A 294 -21.16 22.26 7.55
C LEU A 294 -21.46 23.56 8.28
N ARG A 295 -22.61 24.19 8.04
CA ARG A 295 -23.07 25.37 8.80
C ARG A 295 -23.32 25.08 10.27
N CYS A 296 -23.74 23.87 10.62
CA CYS A 296 -23.87 23.48 12.03
C CYS A 296 -22.50 23.30 12.69
N VAL A 297 -21.53 22.73 11.97
CA VAL A 297 -20.18 22.46 12.50
C VAL A 297 -19.31 23.72 12.55
N TYR A 298 -19.41 24.58 11.53
CA TYR A 298 -18.65 25.83 11.39
C TYR A 298 -19.63 27.01 11.22
N PRO A 299 -20.35 27.42 12.28
CA PRO A 299 -21.32 28.51 12.22
C PRO A 299 -20.69 29.85 11.81
N ASP A 300 -19.41 30.03 12.16
CA ASP A 300 -18.65 31.26 11.89
C ASP A 300 -17.85 31.20 10.57
N GLY A 301 -18.09 30.19 9.72
CA GLY A 301 -17.31 29.97 8.49
C GLY A 301 -17.37 31.11 7.46
N ASP A 302 -18.33 32.02 7.56
CA ASP A 302 -18.43 33.22 6.69
C ASP A 302 -17.74 34.46 7.25
N ARG A 303 -17.30 34.42 8.51
CA ARG A 303 -16.72 35.59 9.17
C ARG A 303 -15.29 35.81 8.67
N ALA A 304 -14.94 37.09 8.50
CA ALA A 304 -13.58 37.48 8.14
C ALA A 304 -12.57 36.89 9.15
N GLY A 305 -11.57 36.16 8.65
CA GLY A 305 -10.53 35.51 9.45
C GLY A 305 -10.77 34.04 9.79
N HIS A 306 -11.97 33.48 9.56
CA HIS A 306 -12.23 32.06 9.73
C HIS A 306 -12.15 31.35 8.37
N ARG A 307 -11.11 30.55 8.15
CA ARG A 307 -10.93 29.82 6.90
C ARG A 307 -11.46 28.40 7.04
N LEU A 308 -12.37 28.01 6.16
CA LEU A 308 -12.84 26.63 6.07
C LEU A 308 -11.71 25.73 5.56
N PRO A 309 -11.71 24.45 5.94
CA PRO A 309 -10.82 23.46 5.34
C PRO A 309 -10.92 23.47 3.81
N ARG A 310 -9.79 23.29 3.11
CA ARG A 310 -9.68 23.44 1.64
C ARG A 310 -10.79 22.71 0.87
N PHE A 311 -11.04 21.42 1.14
CA PHE A 311 -12.05 20.67 0.39
C PHE A 311 -13.47 21.08 0.76
N TYR A 312 -13.67 21.59 1.97
CA TYR A 312 -14.96 22.12 2.39
C TYR A 312 -15.24 23.44 1.68
N ALA A 313 -14.27 24.35 1.63
CA ALA A 313 -14.33 25.58 0.85
C ALA A 313 -14.61 25.32 -0.64
N GLN A 314 -13.90 24.35 -1.23
CA GLN A 314 -14.12 23.94 -2.63
C GLN A 314 -15.55 23.45 -2.87
N ALA A 315 -16.10 22.61 -1.96
CA ALA A 315 -17.45 22.10 -2.08
C ALA A 315 -18.53 23.18 -1.94
N VAL A 316 -18.32 24.18 -1.06
CA VAL A 316 -19.23 25.32 -0.89
C VAL A 316 -19.24 26.20 -2.13
N ILE A 317 -18.06 26.53 -2.68
CA ILE A 317 -17.96 27.33 -3.91
C ILE A 317 -18.63 26.60 -5.09
N LEU A 318 -18.43 25.28 -5.21
CA LEU A 318 -19.11 24.47 -6.21
C LEU A 318 -20.63 24.52 -6.06
N HIS A 319 -21.13 24.43 -4.82
CA HIS A 319 -22.56 24.53 -4.53
C HIS A 319 -23.13 25.89 -4.91
N GLN A 320 -22.45 26.97 -4.55
CA GLN A 320 -22.83 28.34 -4.89
C GLN A 320 -22.93 28.57 -6.39
N LYS A 321 -21.95 28.09 -7.15
CA LYS A 321 -21.88 28.30 -8.61
C LYS A 321 -22.91 27.47 -9.37
N ARG A 322 -23.37 26.36 -8.80
CA ARG A 322 -24.40 25.50 -9.42
C ARG A 322 -25.83 25.88 -9.05
N ARG A 323 -26.02 26.78 -8.07
CA ARG A 323 -27.34 27.20 -7.58
C ARG A 323 -27.64 28.63 -7.97
N THR A 324 -28.89 28.86 -8.39
CA THR A 324 -29.38 30.21 -8.69
C THR A 324 -29.57 31.05 -7.43
N ASN A 325 -29.89 30.43 -6.29
CA ASN A 325 -30.03 31.09 -4.99
C ASN A 325 -29.41 30.21 -3.87
N PRO A 326 -28.10 30.32 -3.62
CA PRO A 326 -27.42 29.49 -2.63
C PRO A 326 -27.77 29.92 -1.21
N THR A 327 -27.98 28.95 -0.33
CA THR A 327 -28.34 29.20 1.07
C THR A 327 -27.19 29.71 1.93
N TRP A 328 -25.95 29.68 1.41
CA TRP A 328 -24.75 30.04 2.14
C TRP A 328 -23.73 30.78 1.26
N HIS A 329 -23.21 31.91 1.74
CA HIS A 329 -22.35 32.83 1.00
C HIS A 329 -20.93 32.93 1.59
N TYR A 330 -20.17 31.85 1.48
CA TYR A 330 -18.73 31.83 1.72
C TYR A 330 -17.97 32.66 0.67
N LYS A 331 -16.99 33.46 1.11
CA LYS A 331 -16.14 34.30 0.24
C LYS A 331 -14.66 33.89 0.38
N ASP A 332 -14.10 33.30 -0.66
CA ASP A 332 -12.66 33.13 -0.85
C ASP A 332 -12.31 33.45 -2.30
N ASN A 333 -11.67 34.61 -2.53
CA ASN A 333 -11.34 35.10 -3.86
C ASN A 333 -10.38 34.16 -4.59
N ALA A 334 -9.38 33.61 -3.87
CA ALA A 334 -8.38 32.74 -4.47
C ALA A 334 -9.01 31.40 -4.90
N MET A 335 -9.86 30.80 -4.07
CA MET A 335 -10.56 29.56 -4.44
C MET A 335 -11.62 29.78 -5.54
N SER A 336 -12.31 30.92 -5.54
CA SER A 336 -13.28 31.25 -6.59
C SER A 336 -12.61 31.43 -7.95
N GLU A 337 -11.43 32.04 -7.97
CA GLU A 337 -10.59 32.19 -9.16
C GLU A 337 -10.08 30.84 -9.66
N ASN A 338 -9.59 29.99 -8.75
CA ASN A 338 -9.17 28.63 -9.09
C ASN A 338 -10.31 27.81 -9.70
N TYR A 339 -11.54 27.96 -9.19
CA TYR A 339 -12.72 27.29 -9.75
C TYR A 339 -13.04 27.79 -11.16
N ARG A 340 -12.93 29.11 -11.39
CA ARG A 340 -13.13 29.71 -12.71
C ARG A 340 -12.14 29.12 -13.72
N ASN A 341 -10.85 29.09 -13.37
CA ASN A 341 -9.80 28.50 -14.22
C ASN A 341 -10.04 27.02 -14.50
N TYR A 342 -10.54 26.26 -13.52
CA TYR A 342 -10.95 24.86 -13.69
C TYR A 342 -12.09 24.72 -14.72
N SER A 343 -13.14 25.54 -14.59
CA SER A 343 -14.31 25.51 -15.48
C SER A 343 -13.92 25.90 -16.91
N GLU A 344 -13.23 27.02 -17.09
CA GLU A 344 -12.80 27.52 -18.40
C GLU A 344 -11.92 26.50 -19.13
N MET A 345 -10.97 25.88 -18.42
CA MET A 345 -10.13 24.82 -18.97
C MET A 345 -10.97 23.60 -19.40
N GLY A 346 -12.02 23.25 -18.65
CA GLY A 346 -12.95 22.18 -19.01
C GLY A 346 -13.78 22.48 -20.26
N ASP A 347 -14.17 23.73 -20.43
CA ASP A 347 -15.03 24.20 -21.54
C ASP A 347 -14.29 24.25 -22.89
N THR A 348 -12.96 24.39 -22.88
CA THR A 348 -12.14 24.36 -24.11
C THR A 348 -12.17 23.02 -24.87
N LEU A 349 -12.63 21.93 -24.24
CA LEU A 349 -12.56 20.59 -24.79
C LEU A 349 -13.95 19.96 -24.93
N SER A 350 -14.31 19.50 -26.13
CA SER A 350 -15.57 18.80 -26.40
C SER A 350 -15.55 17.32 -25.96
N SER A 351 -14.40 16.65 -26.04
CA SER A 351 -14.26 15.22 -25.71
C SER A 351 -14.11 14.98 -24.20
N VAL A 352 -14.99 14.14 -23.65
CA VAL A 352 -15.00 13.75 -22.22
C VAL A 352 -13.67 13.13 -21.79
N ARG A 353 -13.02 12.31 -22.63
CA ARG A 353 -11.75 11.64 -22.31
C ARG A 353 -10.58 12.63 -22.28
N HIS A 354 -10.54 13.58 -23.22
CA HIS A 354 -9.52 14.63 -23.21
C HIS A 354 -9.70 15.57 -22.03
N ARG A 355 -10.96 15.93 -21.73
CA ARG A 355 -11.30 16.74 -20.55
C ARG A 355 -10.87 16.05 -19.25
N TYR A 356 -11.16 14.76 -19.11
CA TYR A 356 -10.71 13.95 -17.96
C TYR A 356 -9.18 13.97 -17.81
N ASN A 357 -8.44 13.64 -18.88
CA ASN A 357 -6.98 13.54 -18.83
C ASN A 357 -6.29 14.89 -18.56
N LEU A 358 -6.78 15.98 -19.18
CA LEU A 358 -6.23 17.31 -18.97
C LEU A 358 -6.50 17.79 -17.54
N LEU A 359 -7.76 17.76 -17.10
CA LEU A 359 -8.13 18.23 -15.77
C LEU A 359 -7.56 17.36 -14.65
N ARG A 360 -7.34 16.06 -14.87
CA ARG A 360 -6.67 15.20 -13.89
C ARG A 360 -5.27 15.69 -13.56
N ARG A 361 -4.51 16.19 -14.54
CA ARG A 361 -3.12 16.63 -14.35
C ARG A 361 -3.01 17.89 -13.51
N SER A 362 -3.88 18.87 -13.76
CA SER A 362 -3.81 20.18 -13.10
C SER A 362 -4.67 20.27 -11.84
N TYR A 363 -5.81 19.56 -11.82
CA TYR A 363 -6.84 19.68 -10.79
C TYR A 363 -7.25 18.34 -10.18
N GLY A 364 -6.49 17.25 -10.40
CA GLY A 364 -6.83 15.91 -9.91
C GLY A 364 -6.97 15.79 -8.40
N ASN A 365 -6.34 16.68 -7.65
CA ASN A 365 -6.40 16.73 -6.18
C ASN A 365 -7.43 17.77 -5.69
N THR A 366 -8.43 18.10 -6.50
CA THR A 366 -9.52 19.01 -6.12
C THR A 366 -10.83 18.24 -6.00
N TYR A 367 -11.71 18.72 -5.12
CA TYR A 367 -13.04 18.18 -4.98
C TYR A 367 -13.88 18.38 -6.25
N TRP A 368 -13.66 19.45 -7.01
CA TRP A 368 -14.38 19.72 -8.26
C TRP A 368 -14.15 18.63 -9.30
N TRP A 369 -12.88 18.26 -9.50
CA TRP A 369 -12.51 17.17 -10.40
C TRP A 369 -13.14 15.84 -9.95
N PHE A 370 -13.06 15.53 -8.65
CA PHE A 370 -13.72 14.34 -8.10
C PHE A 370 -15.23 14.39 -8.35
N TYR A 371 -15.90 15.51 -8.08
CA TYR A 371 -17.34 15.65 -8.24
C TYR A 371 -17.80 15.44 -9.69
N ASP A 372 -17.09 16.00 -10.67
CA ASP A 372 -17.46 15.91 -12.08
C ASP A 372 -17.17 14.52 -12.68
N PHE A 373 -16.05 13.89 -12.28
CA PHE A 373 -15.56 12.66 -12.93
C PHE A 373 -15.70 11.38 -12.10
N ALA A 374 -16.18 11.43 -10.85
CA ALA A 374 -16.44 10.24 -10.03
C ALA A 374 -17.34 9.20 -10.72
N THR A 375 -18.25 9.61 -11.60
CA THR A 375 -19.10 8.69 -12.38
C THR A 375 -18.39 8.06 -13.58
N ALA A 376 -17.42 8.76 -14.18
CA ALA A 376 -16.62 8.23 -15.28
C ALA A 376 -15.60 7.18 -14.79
N LEU A 377 -15.06 7.36 -13.57
CA LEU A 377 -14.22 6.39 -12.89
C LEU A 377 -14.91 5.03 -12.70
N ASN A 378 -16.21 5.03 -12.38
CA ASN A 378 -17.00 3.80 -12.20
C ASN A 378 -17.20 2.99 -13.50
N ALA A 379 -17.19 3.65 -14.65
CA ALA A 379 -17.42 3.00 -15.95
C ALA A 379 -16.16 2.31 -16.50
N GLN A 380 -14.98 2.60 -15.92
CA GLN A 380 -13.71 1.95 -16.29
C GLN A 380 -13.35 0.79 -15.35
N THR A 381 -14.01 0.68 -14.20
CA THR A 381 -13.78 -0.38 -13.19
C THR A 381 -14.83 -1.49 -13.22
N LYS A 382 -15.78 -1.45 -14.16
CA LYS A 382 -16.64 -2.57 -14.56
C LYS A 382 -16.13 -3.09 -15.88
#